data_AF-A0A952XZJ8-F1
#
_entry.id   AF-A0A952XZJ8-F1
#
_cell.length_a   1.000
_cell.length_b   1.000
_cell.length_c   1.000
_cell.angle_alpha   90.00
_cell.angle_beta   90.00
_cell.angle_gamma   90.00
#
_symmetry.space_group_name_H-M   'P 1'
#
loop_
_entity.id
_entity.type
_entity.pdbx_description
1 polymer ?
#
loop_
_entity_poly.entity_id
_entity_poly.type
_entity_poly.pdbx_seq_one_letter_code
_entity_poly.pdbx_strand_id
1 'polypeptide(L)'
;MIRRAALFALALGGIHPAHAQNQAIPGLIAKRETAGLSYEDKLAAYDAEQAVLAKNEIVLGYNWKGPKGAYGTIIVGSFMPTVSGYGQCRRFIHIIHSKSDGGLNPTFQGTICRDGGNQWIAQ
;
A
#
# COMPACT_ATOMS: atom_id res chain seq x y z
N MET A 1 69.46 15.91 -5.22
CA MET A 1 68.84 15.29 -6.41
C MET A 1 67.82 14.24 -5.94
N ILE A 2 66.61 14.24 -6.53
CA ILE A 2 65.55 13.18 -6.55
C ILE A 2 64.79 13.03 -5.20
N ARG A 3 63.48 13.31 -4.98
CA ARG A 3 62.15 13.25 -5.67
C ARG A 3 61.24 12.17 -5.02
N ARG A 4 60.06 12.62 -4.55
CA ARG A 4 58.74 11.92 -4.46
C ARG A 4 58.57 10.91 -3.30
N ALA A 5 57.40 10.68 -2.69
CA ALA A 5 56.01 10.97 -3.06
C ALA A 5 55.12 11.11 -1.80
N ALA A 6 54.03 11.88 -1.93
CA ALA A 6 52.88 11.89 -1.03
C ALA A 6 51.86 10.82 -1.44
N LEU A 7 51.09 10.27 -0.49
CA LEU A 7 49.83 9.53 -0.64
C LEU A 7 49.01 9.79 0.65
N PHE A 8 48.01 10.68 0.67
CA PHE A 8 46.58 10.45 0.35
C PHE A 8 46.07 9.08 0.85
N ALA A 9 45.45 9.03 2.04
CA ALA A 9 44.02 9.27 2.34
C ALA A 9 43.19 7.98 2.24
N LEU A 10 42.37 7.71 3.28
CA LEU A 10 40.92 7.51 3.17
C LEU A 10 40.36 7.08 4.53
N ALA A 11 39.55 7.96 5.12
CA ALA A 11 38.63 7.63 6.19
C ALA A 11 37.57 6.68 5.62
N LEU A 12 37.57 5.43 6.07
CA LEU A 12 36.48 4.50 5.81
C LEU A 12 35.33 4.85 6.76
N GLY A 13 34.51 5.80 6.34
CA GLY A 13 33.17 5.97 6.87
C GLY A 13 32.36 4.71 6.57
N GLY A 14 32.10 3.92 7.60
CA GLY A 14 31.12 2.84 7.55
C GLY A 14 29.73 3.43 7.35
N ILE A 15 29.28 3.47 6.11
CA ILE A 15 27.88 3.74 5.78
C ILE A 15 27.12 2.48 6.22
N HIS A 16 26.44 2.58 7.36
CA HIS A 16 25.51 1.57 7.83
C HIS A 16 24.55 1.18 6.69
N PRO A 17 24.33 -0.11 6.40
CA PRO A 17 23.29 -0.49 5.46
C PRO A 17 21.97 0.03 6.02
N ALA A 18 21.32 0.89 5.23
CA ALA A 18 20.00 1.41 5.54
C ALA A 18 19.07 0.22 5.80
N HIS A 19 18.61 0.08 7.05
CA HIS A 19 17.44 -0.71 7.33
C HIS A 19 16.31 -0.15 6.46
N ALA A 20 15.96 -0.83 5.37
CA ALA A 20 14.74 -0.57 4.62
C ALA A 20 13.60 -0.81 5.61
N GLN A 21 13.20 0.24 6.30
CA GLN A 21 12.13 0.16 7.27
C GLN A 21 10.88 -0.24 6.51
N ASN A 22 10.34 -1.40 6.86
CA ASN A 22 9.04 -1.87 6.39
C ASN A 22 7.96 -0.99 7.04
N GLN A 23 7.95 0.30 6.67
CA GLN A 23 7.08 1.30 7.25
C GLN A 23 5.63 0.93 6.93
N ALA A 24 4.78 1.12 7.94
CA ALA A 24 3.34 0.99 7.75
C ALA A 24 2.86 2.20 6.95
N ILE A 25 1.96 1.97 6.00
CA ILE A 25 1.28 3.02 5.26
C ILE A 25 -0.14 3.06 5.80
N PRO A 26 -0.69 4.25 6.14
CA PRO A 26 -2.09 4.35 6.52
C PRO A 26 -2.93 3.90 5.33
N GLY A 27 -3.83 2.94 5.51
CA GLY A 27 -4.64 2.38 4.42
C GLY A 27 -5.76 1.53 4.99
N LEU A 28 -6.72 1.14 4.15
CA LEU A 28 -7.79 0.23 4.56
C LEU A 28 -7.25 -1.18 4.78
N ILE A 29 -6.24 -1.56 4.02
CA ILE A 29 -5.54 -2.81 4.22
C ILE A 29 -4.62 -2.72 5.44
N ALA A 30 -4.76 -3.69 6.34
CA ALA A 30 -3.92 -3.75 7.53
C ALA A 30 -2.48 -4.23 7.23
N LYS A 31 -1.60 -4.06 8.23
CA LYS A 31 -0.16 -4.33 8.10
C LYS A 31 0.14 -5.80 7.74
N ARG A 32 -0.68 -6.75 8.21
CA ARG A 32 -0.46 -8.19 7.98
C ARG A 32 -0.64 -8.56 6.50
N GLU A 33 -1.61 -7.94 5.83
CA GLU A 33 -1.96 -8.17 4.44
C GLU A 33 -0.92 -7.59 3.47
N THR A 34 -0.23 -6.52 3.87
CA THR A 34 0.84 -5.90 3.07
C THR A 34 2.24 -6.28 3.53
N ALA A 35 2.38 -7.22 4.48
CA ALA A 35 3.67 -7.50 5.13
C ALA A 35 4.78 -7.94 4.16
N GLY A 36 4.41 -8.66 3.09
CA GLY A 36 5.33 -9.11 2.04
C GLY A 36 5.61 -8.10 0.93
N LEU A 37 4.98 -6.91 0.97
CA LEU A 37 5.18 -5.88 -0.04
C LEU A 37 6.37 -4.98 0.29
N SER A 38 7.05 -4.53 -0.75
CA SER A 38 7.97 -3.41 -0.65
C SER A 38 7.23 -2.14 -0.24
N TYR A 39 7.93 -1.18 0.37
CA TYR A 39 7.31 0.10 0.75
C TYR A 39 6.72 0.83 -0.47
N GLU A 40 7.41 0.81 -1.61
CA GLU A 40 6.97 1.47 -2.82
C GLU A 40 5.72 0.80 -3.43
N ASP A 41 5.60 -0.53 -3.31
CA ASP A 41 4.38 -1.23 -3.73
C ASP A 41 3.20 -0.96 -2.79
N LYS A 42 3.47 -0.79 -1.48
CA LYS A 42 2.42 -0.38 -0.52
C LYS A 42 1.88 1.01 -0.85
N LEU A 43 2.75 1.94 -1.26
CA LEU A 43 2.32 3.29 -1.68
C LEU A 43 1.41 3.19 -2.91
N ALA A 44 1.81 2.40 -3.91
CA ALA A 44 0.99 2.19 -5.10
C ALA A 44 -0.38 1.56 -4.77
N ALA A 45 -0.42 0.60 -3.85
CA ALA A 45 -1.67 0.01 -3.37
C ALA A 45 -2.55 1.06 -2.67
N TYR A 46 -1.97 1.86 -1.77
CA TYR A 46 -2.68 2.93 -1.06
C TYR A 46 -3.25 4.00 -2.00
N ASP A 47 -2.45 4.47 -2.96
CA ASP A 47 -2.89 5.47 -3.94
C ASP A 47 -4.06 4.94 -4.77
N ALA A 48 -4.05 3.64 -5.11
CA ALA A 48 -5.16 2.99 -5.77
C ALA A 48 -6.43 2.96 -4.90
N GLU A 49 -6.31 2.72 -3.59
CA GLU A 49 -7.44 2.82 -2.65
C GLU A 49 -8.02 4.24 -2.64
N GLN A 50 -7.19 5.26 -2.50
CA GLN A 50 -7.66 6.65 -2.46
C GLN A 50 -8.33 7.04 -3.78
N ALA A 51 -7.73 6.67 -4.91
CA ALA A 51 -8.26 6.96 -6.23
C ALA A 51 -9.61 6.29 -6.48
N VAL A 52 -9.78 5.02 -6.11
CA VAL A 52 -11.03 4.29 -6.37
C VAL A 52 -12.16 4.74 -5.44
N LEU A 53 -11.83 5.08 -4.18
CA LEU A 53 -12.82 5.55 -3.21
C LEU A 53 -13.32 6.97 -3.51
N ALA A 54 -12.54 7.77 -4.24
CA ALA A 54 -12.96 9.08 -4.71
C ALA A 54 -14.06 9.03 -5.78
N LYS A 55 -14.21 7.91 -6.51
CA LYS A 55 -15.12 7.80 -7.66
C LYS A 55 -16.61 7.75 -7.30
N ASN A 56 -16.96 7.50 -6.04
CA ASN A 56 -18.35 7.46 -5.54
C ASN A 56 -19.35 6.59 -6.35
N GLU A 57 -18.85 5.65 -7.16
CA GLU A 57 -19.61 4.77 -8.07
C GLU A 57 -19.19 3.31 -7.87
N ILE A 58 -20.00 2.36 -8.36
CA ILE A 58 -19.62 0.93 -8.36
C ILE A 58 -18.40 0.76 -9.28
N VAL A 59 -17.35 0.13 -8.74
CA VAL A 59 -16.13 -0.18 -9.49
C VAL A 59 -15.94 -1.69 -9.53
N LEU A 60 -16.04 -2.27 -10.71
CA LEU A 60 -15.96 -3.72 -10.91
C LEU A 60 -14.53 -4.24 -11.06
N GLY A 61 -13.54 -3.34 -11.17
CA GLY A 61 -12.13 -3.70 -11.26
C GLY A 61 -11.25 -2.48 -11.52
N TYR A 62 -10.61 -1.98 -10.48
CA TYR A 62 -9.57 -0.97 -10.57
C TYR A 62 -8.21 -1.64 -10.44
N ASN A 63 -7.52 -1.78 -11.57
CA ASN A 63 -6.21 -2.40 -11.59
C ASN A 63 -5.12 -1.39 -11.24
N TRP A 64 -4.13 -1.83 -10.47
CA TRP A 64 -2.93 -1.04 -10.17
C TRP A 64 -1.69 -1.91 -10.24
N LYS A 65 -0.54 -1.27 -10.40
CA LYS A 65 0.76 -1.94 -10.47
C LYS A 65 1.79 -1.14 -9.70
N GLY A 66 2.48 -1.80 -8.78
CA GLY A 66 3.58 -1.25 -8.02
C GLY A 66 4.92 -1.33 -8.76
N PRO A 67 5.88 -0.45 -8.41
CA PRO A 67 7.16 -0.35 -9.08
C PRO A 67 8.12 -1.53 -8.81
N LYS A 68 7.92 -2.31 -7.74
CA LYS A 68 8.73 -3.51 -7.46
C LYS A 68 8.06 -4.80 -7.91
N GLY A 69 6.91 -4.68 -8.59
CA GLY A 69 6.28 -5.77 -9.32
C GLY A 69 5.08 -6.39 -8.62
N ALA A 70 4.69 -5.91 -7.44
CA ALA A 70 3.35 -6.21 -6.94
C ALA A 70 2.31 -5.55 -7.85
N TYR A 71 1.11 -6.12 -7.89
CA TYR A 71 -0.02 -5.58 -8.63
C TYR A 71 -1.30 -6.03 -7.97
N GLY A 72 -2.42 -5.45 -8.35
CA GLY A 72 -3.68 -5.82 -7.74
C GLY A 72 -4.88 -5.27 -8.46
N THR A 73 -6.03 -5.67 -7.95
CA THR A 73 -7.34 -5.24 -8.41
C THR A 73 -8.19 -4.88 -7.20
N ILE A 74 -8.85 -3.73 -7.28
CA ILE A 74 -9.81 -3.28 -6.28
C ILE A 74 -11.22 -3.33 -6.86
N ILE A 75 -12.15 -3.89 -6.10
CA ILE A 75 -13.58 -3.90 -6.40
C ILE A 75 -14.29 -3.14 -5.30
N VAL A 76 -15.14 -2.19 -5.70
CA VAL A 76 -15.96 -1.41 -4.77
C VAL A 76 -17.42 -1.57 -5.13
N GLY A 77 -18.17 -2.22 -4.23
CA GLY A 77 -19.59 -2.51 -4.41
C GLY A 77 -20.49 -1.29 -4.23
N SER A 78 -21.80 -1.52 -4.32
CA SER A 78 -22.83 -0.52 -4.07
C SER A 78 -22.80 -0.01 -2.63
N PHE A 79 -23.46 1.13 -2.41
CA PHE A 79 -23.77 1.59 -1.07
C PHE A 79 -24.69 0.58 -0.37
N MET A 80 -24.37 0.30 0.89
CA MET A 80 -25.21 -0.47 1.78
C MET A 80 -26.05 0.47 2.64
N PRO A 81 -27.22 0.02 3.13
CA PRO A 81 -28.00 0.77 4.11
C PRO A 81 -27.11 1.18 5.29
N THR A 82 -27.28 2.42 5.74
CA THR A 82 -26.48 3.00 6.82
C THR A 82 -26.68 2.20 8.11
N VAL A 83 -25.58 1.65 8.63
CA VAL A 83 -25.51 1.14 10.01
C VAL A 83 -25.40 2.32 10.96
N SER A 84 -26.03 2.23 12.13
CA SER A 84 -26.11 3.33 13.11
C SER A 84 -24.72 3.89 13.44
N GLY A 85 -24.51 5.18 13.19
CA GLY A 85 -23.26 5.88 13.48
C GLY A 85 -22.34 6.15 12.28
N TYR A 86 -22.63 5.57 11.10
CA TYR A 86 -21.87 5.82 9.87
C TYR A 86 -22.76 6.36 8.76
N GLY A 87 -22.24 7.30 7.96
CA GLY A 87 -23.03 8.00 6.94
C GLY A 87 -23.12 7.27 5.59
N GLN A 88 -22.08 6.52 5.21
CA GLN A 88 -21.98 5.85 3.92
C GLN A 88 -21.11 4.60 4.01
N CYS A 89 -21.65 3.41 3.77
CA CYS A 89 -20.90 2.15 3.81
C CYS A 89 -20.93 1.42 2.47
N ARG A 90 -19.86 0.68 2.15
CA ARG A 90 -19.67 -0.02 0.86
C ARG A 90 -18.97 -1.36 1.08
N ARG A 91 -19.23 -2.32 0.21
CA ARG A 91 -18.39 -3.53 0.09
C ARG A 91 -17.08 -3.17 -0.61
N PHE A 92 -15.97 -3.69 -0.11
CA PHE A 92 -14.65 -3.43 -0.64
C PHE A 92 -13.84 -4.74 -0.67
N ILE A 93 -13.23 -5.02 -1.82
CA ILE A 93 -12.33 -6.14 -2.01
C ILE A 93 -11.06 -5.59 -2.63
N HIS A 94 -9.92 -5.90 -2.01
CA HIS A 94 -8.61 -5.59 -2.55
C HIS A 94 -7.84 -6.89 -2.69
N ILE A 95 -7.55 -7.26 -3.93
CA ILE A 95 -6.74 -8.43 -4.27
C ILE A 95 -5.34 -7.89 -4.60
N ILE A 96 -4.34 -8.35 -3.86
CA ILE A 96 -2.94 -8.00 -4.09
C ILE A 96 -2.18 -9.26 -4.44
N HIS A 97 -1.49 -9.17 -5.57
CA HIS A 97 -0.55 -10.15 -6.03
C HIS A 97 0.88 -9.66 -5.82
N SER A 98 1.70 -10.52 -5.26
CA SER A 98 3.14 -10.33 -5.13
C SER A 98 3.85 -11.58 -5.61
N LYS A 99 5.15 -11.48 -5.90
CA LYS A 99 5.96 -12.64 -6.32
C LYS A 99 5.88 -13.83 -5.34
N SER A 100 5.47 -13.59 -4.09
CA SER A 100 5.42 -14.58 -3.01
C SER A 100 4.03 -15.11 -2.67
N ASP A 101 2.94 -14.65 -3.30
CA ASP A 101 1.57 -14.93 -2.80
C ASP A 101 0.97 -16.30 -3.23
N GLY A 102 1.55 -16.98 -4.23
CA GLY A 102 1.02 -18.25 -4.76
C GLY A 102 -0.33 -18.17 -5.49
N GLY A 103 -1.00 -17.02 -5.48
CA GLY A 103 -2.15 -16.66 -6.31
C GLY A 103 -3.56 -16.93 -5.76
N LEU A 104 -4.42 -15.92 -5.96
CA LEU A 104 -5.90 -15.90 -6.08
C LEU A 104 -6.77 -15.61 -4.85
N ASN A 105 -6.27 -15.65 -3.61
CA ASN A 105 -7.11 -15.27 -2.46
C ASN A 105 -7.17 -13.74 -2.32
N PRO A 106 -8.36 -13.14 -2.09
CA PRO A 106 -8.46 -11.73 -1.81
C PRO A 106 -7.64 -11.38 -0.56
N THR A 107 -6.74 -10.42 -0.72
CA THR A 107 -5.87 -9.93 0.35
C THR A 107 -6.68 -9.26 1.45
N PHE A 108 -7.73 -8.54 1.06
CA PHE A 108 -8.72 -7.99 1.97
C PHE A 108 -10.10 -8.05 1.33
N GLN A 109 -11.11 -8.43 2.13
CA GLN A 109 -12.52 -8.33 1.78
C GLN A 109 -13.29 -7.88 3.01
N GLY A 110 -14.04 -6.80 2.91
CA GLY A 110 -14.74 -6.24 4.06
C GLY A 110 -15.79 -5.20 3.71
N THR A 111 -16.33 -4.63 4.77
CA THR A 111 -17.17 -3.43 4.71
C THR A 111 -16.32 -2.24 5.07
N ILE A 112 -16.42 -1.17 4.30
CA ILE A 112 -15.80 0.11 4.63
C ILE A 112 -16.89 1.15 4.81
N CYS A 113 -16.72 2.06 5.76
CA CYS A 113 -17.67 3.10 6.06
C CYS A 113 -16.96 4.46 6.13
N ARG A 114 -17.67 5.54 5.77
CA ARG A 114 -17.24 6.89 6.07
C ARG A 114 -17.53 7.23 7.52
N ASP A 115 -16.49 7.63 8.25
CA ASP A 115 -16.60 8.20 9.57
C ASP A 115 -17.15 9.65 9.52
N GLY A 116 -17.32 10.27 10.69
CA GLY A 116 -17.77 11.67 10.80
C GLY A 116 -16.79 12.70 10.24
N GLY A 117 -15.55 12.32 9.96
CA GLY A 117 -14.51 13.13 9.32
C GLY A 117 -14.38 12.91 7.80
N ASN A 118 -15.34 12.20 7.18
CA ASN A 118 -15.34 11.80 5.76
C ASN A 118 -14.19 10.87 5.35
N GLN A 119 -13.52 10.23 6.31
CA GLN A 119 -12.49 9.23 6.04
C GLN A 119 -13.12 7.84 5.88
N TRP A 120 -12.61 7.06 4.93
CA TRP A 120 -13.00 5.67 4.78
C TRP A 120 -12.25 4.81 5.81
N ILE A 121 -13.00 4.03 6.59
CA ILE A 121 -12.45 3.10 7.56
C ILE A 121 -13.01 1.69 7.33
N ALA A 122 -12.18 0.67 7.52
CA ALA A 122 -12.63 -0.72 7.54
C ALA A 122 -13.44 -1.00 8.81
N GLN A 123 -14.52 -1.76 8.68
CA GLN A 123 -15.38 -2.23 9.78
C GLN A 123 -15.14 -3.71 10.05
#